data_AF-A0A3A1YF42-F1
#
_entry.id   AF-A0A3A1YF42-F1
#
_cell.length_a   1.000
_cell.length_b   1.000
_cell.length_c   1.000
_cell.angle_alpha   90.00
_cell.angle_beta   90.00
_cell.angle_gamma   90.00
#
_symmetry.space_group_name_H-M   'P 1'
#
loop_
_entity.id
_entity.type
_entity.pdbx_description
1 polymer ?
#
loop_
_entity_poly.entity_id
_entity_poly.type
_entity_poly.pdbx_seq_one_letter_code
_entity_poly.pdbx_strand_id
1 'polypeptide(L)'
;MLNRQKKNILILLQKILQLPITINKQREVFYNLLKIIISQKIQIRAYGQQKLHAKIYIFRPNPFNEHTSGSVITGSSNLTDSGLGTYDEANYEFNVLLKDYNDVKFATDEFEELWENSTPLLPTDIQQLKAKTYLGDGSITPYDVFMKMLVEYFGDAIIRGDVGKNYLPEGYTNLKYQADAVADGFQRLMKHNGFILADVVGLGKTVIATRIIKKYGITNFFVS
;
A
#
# COMPACT_ATOMS: atom_id res chain seq x y z
N MET A 1 -18.26 2.49 15.30
CA MET A 1 -16.78 2.47 15.32
C MET A 1 -16.19 1.11 14.87
N LEU A 2 -16.69 -0.04 15.35
CA LEU A 2 -16.21 -1.39 14.98
C LEU A 2 -16.04 -1.62 13.46
N ASN A 3 -17.04 -1.28 12.65
CA ASN A 3 -16.96 -1.38 11.18
C ASN A 3 -15.85 -0.54 10.54
N ARG A 4 -15.40 0.54 11.19
CA ARG A 4 -14.30 1.38 10.68
C ARG A 4 -12.96 0.68 10.82
N GLN A 5 -12.70 -0.01 11.93
CA GLN A 5 -11.44 -0.74 12.13
C GLN A 5 -11.33 -1.95 11.21
N LYS A 6 -12.41 -2.73 11.07
CA LYS A 6 -12.48 -3.81 10.07
C LYS A 6 -12.24 -3.29 8.65
N LYS A 7 -12.87 -2.16 8.29
CA LYS A 7 -12.65 -1.50 7.00
C LYS A 7 -11.20 -1.04 6.81
N ASN A 8 -10.55 -0.51 7.85
CA ASN A 8 -9.14 -0.13 7.79
C ASN A 8 -8.22 -1.33 7.51
N ILE A 9 -8.46 -2.48 8.14
CA ILE A 9 -7.72 -3.72 7.87
C ILE A 9 -7.93 -4.14 6.40
N LEU A 10 -9.17 -4.14 5.92
CA LEU A 10 -9.46 -4.48 4.53
C LEU A 10 -8.79 -3.51 3.54
N ILE A 11 -8.79 -2.21 3.83
CA ILE A 11 -8.08 -1.20 3.03
C ILE A 11 -6.57 -1.44 3.03
N LEU A 12 -5.98 -1.76 4.19
CA LEU A 12 -4.55 -2.05 4.29
C LEU A 12 -4.19 -3.29 3.47
N LEU A 13 -4.96 -4.37 3.61
CA LEU A 13 -4.79 -5.58 2.80
C LEU A 13 -4.97 -5.27 1.30
N GLN A 14 -5.96 -4.44 0.93
CA GLN A 14 -6.16 -4.02 -0.45
C GLN A 14 -4.96 -3.24 -1.01
N LYS A 15 -4.38 -2.33 -0.22
CA LYS A 15 -3.20 -1.55 -0.61
C LYS A 15 -1.99 -2.45 -0.83
N ILE A 16 -1.74 -3.40 0.07
CA ILE A 16 -0.65 -4.38 -0.09
C ILE A 16 -0.86 -5.18 -1.39
N LEU A 17 -2.12 -5.52 -1.70
CA LEU A 17 -2.53 -6.18 -2.94
C LEU A 17 -2.57 -5.30 -4.17
N GLN A 18 -2.12 -4.05 -4.10
CA GLN A 18 -2.05 -3.15 -5.24
C GLN A 18 -0.64 -2.60 -5.45
N LEU A 19 0.31 -2.91 -4.54
CA LEU A 19 1.69 -2.47 -4.67
C LEU A 19 2.33 -3.01 -5.96
N PRO A 20 3.10 -2.17 -6.68
CA PRO A 20 3.76 -2.58 -7.91
C PRO A 20 4.67 -3.79 -7.65
N ILE A 21 4.55 -4.77 -8.54
CA ILE A 21 5.14 -6.10 -8.41
C ILE A 21 6.66 -5.94 -8.51
N THR A 22 7.36 -5.91 -7.38
CA THR A 22 8.83 -5.88 -7.40
C THR A 22 9.47 -7.13 -6.80
N ILE A 23 8.77 -7.98 -6.03
CA ILE A 23 9.41 -9.17 -5.42
C ILE A 23 8.45 -10.37 -5.36
N ASN A 24 8.65 -11.37 -6.23
CA ASN A 24 7.89 -12.63 -6.26
C ASN A 24 7.74 -13.30 -4.89
N LYS A 25 8.80 -13.25 -4.05
CA LYS A 25 8.84 -13.85 -2.71
C LYS A 25 7.85 -13.20 -1.72
N GLN A 26 7.67 -11.88 -1.75
CA GLN A 26 6.72 -11.19 -0.87
C GLN A 26 5.27 -11.55 -1.21
N ARG A 27 4.99 -11.73 -2.50
CA ARG A 27 3.68 -12.15 -3.00
C ARG A 27 3.33 -13.55 -2.52
N GLU A 28 4.25 -14.51 -2.58
CA GLU A 28 4.04 -15.87 -2.08
C GLU A 28 3.75 -15.91 -0.58
N VAL A 29 4.53 -15.18 0.23
CA VAL A 29 4.30 -15.08 1.67
C VAL A 29 2.91 -14.52 1.96
N PHE A 30 2.52 -13.45 1.26
CA PHE A 30 1.20 -12.84 1.44
C PHE A 30 0.06 -13.78 1.03
N TYR A 31 0.19 -14.49 -0.10
CA TYR A 31 -0.78 -15.49 -0.51
C TYR A 31 -0.94 -16.62 0.51
N ASN A 32 0.17 -17.10 1.07
CA ASN A 32 0.16 -18.12 2.11
C ASN A 32 -0.55 -17.60 3.36
N LEU A 33 -0.29 -16.36 3.78
CA LEU A 33 -1.03 -15.72 4.87
C LEU A 33 -2.54 -15.70 4.58
N LEU A 34 -2.96 -15.26 3.39
CA LEU A 34 -4.39 -15.26 3.01
C LEU A 34 -5.00 -16.68 3.05
N LYS A 35 -4.28 -17.71 2.59
CA LYS A 35 -4.75 -19.11 2.67
C LYS A 35 -4.91 -19.58 4.12
N ILE A 36 -3.98 -19.22 5.00
CA ILE A 36 -4.02 -19.57 6.43
C ILE A 36 -5.20 -18.86 7.13
N ILE A 37 -5.47 -17.59 6.79
CA ILE A 37 -6.66 -16.86 7.27
C ILE A 37 -7.95 -17.51 6.76
N ILE A 38 -8.05 -17.83 5.47
CA ILE A 38 -9.25 -18.45 4.88
C ILE A 38 -9.51 -19.84 5.49
N SER A 39 -8.47 -20.62 5.74
CA SER A 39 -8.56 -21.92 6.40
C SER A 39 -8.77 -21.83 7.92
N GLN A 40 -8.94 -20.63 8.47
CA GLN A 40 -9.15 -20.33 9.89
C GLN A 40 -8.05 -20.80 10.84
N LYS A 41 -6.87 -21.15 10.31
CA LYS A 41 -5.67 -21.41 11.12
C LYS A 41 -5.13 -20.15 11.79
N ILE A 42 -5.38 -18.98 11.19
CA ILE A 42 -5.22 -17.66 11.80
C ILE A 42 -6.58 -16.98 11.79
N GLN A 43 -6.98 -16.47 12.95
CA GLN A 43 -8.18 -15.64 13.08
C GLN A 43 -7.77 -14.21 13.38
N ILE A 44 -8.40 -13.26 12.70
CA ILE A 44 -8.13 -11.84 12.87
C ILE A 44 -9.43 -11.18 13.31
N ARG A 45 -9.36 -10.38 14.37
CA ARG A 45 -10.47 -9.53 14.80
C ARG A 45 -10.01 -8.09 15.00
N ALA A 46 -10.95 -7.16 14.85
CA ALA A 46 -10.74 -5.74 15.02
C ALA A 46 -11.49 -5.24 16.26
N TYR A 47 -10.76 -4.87 17.30
CA TYR A 47 -11.32 -4.18 18.45
C TYR A 47 -11.30 -2.66 18.23
N GLY A 48 -12.40 -1.98 18.52
CA GLY A 48 -12.56 -0.56 18.17
C GLY A 48 -13.39 0.25 19.15
N GLN A 49 -13.65 -0.27 20.35
CA GLN A 49 -14.41 0.43 21.38
C GLN A 49 -13.53 1.40 22.19
N GLN A 50 -12.26 1.03 22.41
CA GLN A 50 -11.29 1.84 23.16
C GLN A 50 -9.92 1.83 22.49
N LYS A 51 -9.04 2.79 22.84
CA LYS A 51 -7.66 2.80 22.36
C LYS A 51 -6.86 1.72 23.10
N LEU A 52 -6.68 0.57 22.46
CA LEU A 52 -5.79 -0.48 22.95
C LEU A 52 -4.37 -0.18 22.48
N HIS A 53 -3.46 0.11 23.41
CA HIS A 53 -2.03 0.25 23.13
C HIS A 53 -1.21 -0.93 23.65
N ALA A 54 -1.84 -1.93 24.26
CA ALA A 54 -1.16 -3.11 24.79
C ALA A 54 -0.59 -3.97 23.65
N LYS A 55 0.63 -4.49 23.84
CA LYS A 55 1.22 -5.57 23.04
C LYS A 55 1.38 -6.76 23.96
N ILE A 56 0.59 -7.80 23.70
CA ILE A 56 0.52 -9.00 24.53
C ILE A 56 0.55 -10.19 23.59
N TYR A 57 1.48 -11.11 23.83
CA TYR A 57 1.62 -12.36 23.10
C TYR A 57 1.42 -13.51 24.09
N ILE A 58 0.32 -14.23 23.95
CA ILE A 58 -0.07 -15.30 24.86
C ILE A 58 0.14 -16.64 24.15
N PHE A 59 0.91 -17.53 24.77
CA PHE A 59 1.17 -18.87 24.30
C PHE A 59 0.65 -19.86 25.33
N ARG A 60 -0.40 -20.59 24.98
CA ARG A 60 -1.02 -21.60 25.86
C ARG A 60 -1.57 -22.77 25.05
N PRO A 61 -1.58 -23.99 25.60
CA PRO A 61 -2.33 -25.10 25.02
C PRO A 61 -3.83 -24.84 25.14
N ASN A 62 -4.60 -25.63 24.40
CA ASN A 62 -6.05 -25.72 24.59
C ASN A 62 -6.40 -27.21 24.81
N PRO A 63 -6.86 -27.62 26.01
CA PRO A 63 -7.19 -26.78 27.17
C PRO A 63 -5.96 -26.24 27.93
N PHE A 64 -6.13 -25.11 28.63
CA PHE A 64 -5.14 -24.50 29.53
C PHE A 64 -5.60 -24.62 31.00
N ASN A 65 -4.72 -25.08 31.89
CA ASN A 65 -4.96 -25.25 33.33
C ASN A 65 -3.65 -25.16 34.15
N GLU A 66 -3.76 -25.27 35.48
CA GLU A 66 -2.66 -25.16 36.46
C GLU A 66 -1.52 -26.17 36.24
N HIS A 67 -1.79 -27.29 35.56
CA HIS A 67 -0.83 -28.34 35.27
C HIS A 67 -0.23 -28.24 33.86
N THR A 68 -0.62 -27.23 33.08
CA THR A 68 -0.10 -26.99 31.73
C THR A 68 0.79 -25.77 31.68
N SER A 69 1.86 -25.83 30.89
CA SER A 69 2.75 -24.68 30.70
C SER A 69 2.11 -23.66 29.75
N GLY A 70 2.15 -22.40 30.15
CA GLY A 70 1.80 -21.26 29.31
C GLY A 70 2.83 -20.14 29.50
N SER A 71 2.76 -19.14 28.64
CA SER A 71 3.58 -17.93 28.80
C SER A 71 2.92 -16.71 28.18
N VAL A 72 3.25 -15.55 28.74
CA VAL A 72 2.84 -14.26 28.22
C VAL A 72 4.07 -13.41 28.04
N ILE A 73 4.20 -12.80 26.86
CA ILE A 73 5.18 -11.74 26.60
C ILE A 73 4.42 -10.43 26.47
N THR A 74 4.84 -9.42 27.23
CA THR A 74 4.29 -8.07 27.11
C THR A 74 5.39 -7.02 27.23
N GLY A 75 5.18 -5.86 26.61
CA GLY A 75 6.17 -4.80 26.57
C GLY A 75 5.93 -3.79 25.44
N SER A 76 7.01 -3.21 24.94
CA SER A 76 6.96 -2.17 23.90
C SER A 76 6.92 -2.73 22.47
N SER A 77 7.34 -3.99 22.26
CA SER A 77 7.47 -4.60 20.92
C SER A 77 6.14 -4.75 20.19
N ASN A 78 5.99 -4.03 19.08
CA ASN A 78 4.98 -4.35 18.06
C ASN A 78 5.38 -5.58 17.24
N LEU A 79 4.39 -6.29 16.67
CA LEU A 79 4.61 -7.39 15.72
C LEU A 79 5.06 -6.84 14.35
N THR A 80 6.28 -6.31 14.32
CA THR A 80 6.95 -5.66 13.18
C THR A 80 8.40 -6.12 13.14
N ASP A 81 9.04 -6.01 11.99
CA ASP A 81 10.44 -6.42 11.80
C ASP A 81 11.38 -5.75 12.84
N SER A 82 11.27 -4.42 12.98
CA SER A 82 12.02 -3.63 13.97
C SER A 82 11.68 -3.97 15.41
N GLY A 83 10.41 -4.29 15.71
CA GLY A 83 9.99 -4.66 17.06
C GLY A 83 10.38 -6.10 17.46
N LEU A 84 10.68 -6.95 16.48
CA LEU A 84 11.14 -8.34 16.68
C LEU A 84 12.66 -8.48 16.72
N GLY A 85 13.42 -7.43 16.38
CA GLY A 85 14.89 -7.46 16.47
C GLY A 85 15.57 -8.30 15.39
N THR A 86 15.00 -8.37 14.19
CA THR A 86 15.49 -9.24 13.10
C THR A 86 16.73 -8.71 12.36
N TYR A 87 17.18 -7.48 12.68
CA TYR A 87 18.34 -6.82 12.09
C TYR A 87 19.07 -5.94 13.11
N ASP A 88 20.34 -5.61 12.84
CA ASP A 88 21.28 -5.03 13.83
C ASP A 88 20.87 -3.66 14.38
N GLU A 89 20.20 -2.83 13.57
CA GLU A 89 19.70 -1.49 13.95
C GLU A 89 18.21 -1.48 14.31
N ALA A 90 17.68 -2.61 14.78
CA ALA A 90 16.28 -2.71 15.20
C ALA A 90 15.99 -1.89 16.47
N ASN A 91 14.70 -1.75 16.81
CA ASN A 91 14.31 -0.97 17.97
C ASN A 91 14.87 -1.58 19.25
N TYR A 92 15.30 -0.73 20.17
CA TYR A 92 15.53 -1.14 21.55
C TYR A 92 14.17 -1.32 22.24
N GLU A 93 13.74 -2.56 22.43
CA GLU A 93 12.44 -2.91 22.99
C GLU A 93 12.59 -3.48 24.41
N PHE A 94 11.69 -3.09 25.32
CA PHE A 94 11.65 -3.59 26.68
C PHE A 94 10.46 -4.52 26.85
N ASN A 95 10.72 -5.79 27.13
CA ASN A 95 9.70 -6.83 27.26
C ASN A 95 9.91 -7.68 28.51
N VAL A 96 8.82 -8.21 29.04
CA VAL A 96 8.79 -9.14 30.17
C VAL A 96 8.15 -10.45 29.72
N LEU A 97 8.73 -11.57 30.16
CA LEU A 97 8.19 -12.92 29.98
C LEU A 97 7.66 -13.43 31.32
N LEU A 98 6.36 -13.72 31.37
CA LEU A 98 5.67 -14.30 32.52
C LEU A 98 5.27 -15.74 32.21
N LYS A 99 5.45 -16.63 33.19
CA LYS A 99 5.15 -18.07 33.08
C LYS A 99 4.29 -18.61 34.22
N ASP A 100 4.03 -17.81 35.25
CA ASP A 100 3.16 -18.23 36.35
C ASP A 100 1.74 -18.46 35.82
N TYR A 101 1.09 -19.51 36.31
CA TYR A 101 -0.27 -19.85 35.87
C TYR A 101 -1.23 -18.66 36.03
N ASN A 102 -1.16 -17.93 37.15
CA ASN A 102 -2.08 -16.83 37.43
C ASN A 102 -1.87 -15.67 36.47
N ASP A 103 -0.61 -15.35 36.13
CA ASP A 103 -0.29 -14.29 35.17
C ASP A 103 -0.81 -14.63 33.76
N VAL A 104 -0.59 -15.88 33.33
CA VAL A 104 -1.05 -16.34 32.01
C VAL A 104 -2.57 -16.40 31.97
N LYS A 105 -3.21 -16.85 33.05
CA LYS A 105 -4.68 -16.88 33.17
C LYS A 105 -5.26 -15.48 33.14
N PHE A 106 -4.71 -14.54 33.90
CA PHE A 106 -5.17 -13.15 33.92
C PHE A 106 -5.10 -12.51 32.53
N ALA A 107 -3.94 -12.58 31.86
CA ALA A 107 -3.79 -12.03 30.52
C ALA A 107 -4.72 -12.71 29.49
N THR A 108 -4.95 -14.01 29.67
CA THR A 108 -5.89 -14.78 28.86
C THR A 108 -7.31 -14.27 29.01
N ASP A 109 -7.79 -14.11 30.24
CA ASP A 109 -9.16 -13.71 30.52
C ASP A 109 -9.43 -12.30 29.94
N GLU A 110 -8.48 -11.37 30.13
CA GLU A 110 -8.52 -10.03 29.52
C GLU A 110 -8.55 -10.10 27.98
N PHE A 111 -7.76 -10.99 27.38
CA PHE A 111 -7.76 -11.19 25.94
C PHE A 111 -9.11 -11.71 25.43
N GLU A 112 -9.70 -12.70 26.10
CA GLU A 112 -10.99 -13.29 25.69
C GLU A 112 -12.12 -12.26 25.78
N GLU A 113 -12.15 -11.39 26.81
CA GLU A 113 -13.14 -10.31 26.91
C GLU A 113 -13.02 -9.32 25.72
N LEU A 114 -11.79 -8.91 25.39
CA LEU A 114 -11.54 -8.05 24.22
C LEU A 114 -11.90 -8.77 22.91
N TRP A 115 -11.63 -10.08 22.84
CA TRP A 115 -11.90 -10.92 21.70
C TRP A 115 -13.40 -11.03 21.43
N GLU A 116 -14.21 -11.30 22.45
CA GLU A 116 -15.68 -11.36 22.35
C GLU A 116 -16.27 -10.03 21.86
N ASN A 117 -15.71 -8.90 22.33
CA ASN A 117 -16.17 -7.56 21.97
C ASN A 117 -15.60 -7.01 20.64
N SER A 118 -14.89 -7.83 19.87
CA SER A 118 -14.22 -7.43 18.62
C SER A 118 -14.95 -7.93 17.38
N THR A 119 -14.77 -7.23 16.24
CA THR A 119 -15.39 -7.64 14.97
C THR A 119 -14.51 -8.65 14.24
N PRO A 120 -15.02 -9.84 13.87
CA PRO A 120 -14.25 -10.80 13.10
C PRO A 120 -14.04 -10.36 11.65
N LEU A 121 -12.85 -10.64 11.15
CA LEU A 121 -12.54 -10.67 9.73
C LEU A 121 -12.88 -12.07 9.20
N LEU A 122 -13.96 -12.18 8.44
CA LEU A 122 -14.47 -13.46 7.96
C LEU A 122 -13.71 -13.89 6.69
N PRO A 123 -13.61 -15.21 6.43
CA PRO A 123 -13.04 -15.71 5.18
C PRO A 123 -13.69 -15.10 3.92
N THR A 124 -15.00 -14.84 3.97
CA THR A 124 -15.76 -14.19 2.87
C THR A 124 -15.29 -12.76 2.60
N ASP A 125 -14.91 -12.00 3.63
CA ASP A 125 -14.36 -10.64 3.45
C ASP A 125 -13.04 -10.70 2.66
N ILE A 126 -12.21 -11.71 2.94
CA ILE A 126 -10.94 -11.93 2.23
C ILE A 126 -11.17 -12.43 0.80
N GLN A 127 -12.16 -13.29 0.57
CA GLN A 127 -12.50 -13.76 -0.78
C GLN A 127 -13.02 -12.62 -1.66
N GLN A 128 -13.90 -11.78 -1.12
CA GLN A 128 -14.36 -10.56 -1.82
C GLN A 128 -13.22 -9.59 -2.11
N LEU A 129 -12.26 -9.46 -1.19
CA LEU A 129 -11.06 -8.67 -1.41
C LEU A 129 -10.22 -9.23 -2.56
N LYS A 130 -9.97 -10.55 -2.60
CA LYS A 130 -9.25 -11.21 -3.70
C LYS A 130 -9.90 -10.92 -5.04
N ALA A 131 -11.21 -11.07 -5.14
CA ALA A 131 -11.97 -10.81 -6.37
C ALA A 131 -11.84 -9.37 -6.90
N LYS A 132 -11.58 -8.40 -6.03
CA LYS A 132 -11.38 -6.97 -6.39
C LYS A 132 -9.92 -6.62 -6.70
N THR A 133 -9.03 -7.60 -6.67
CA THR A 133 -7.57 -7.40 -6.86
C THR A 133 -7.06 -8.32 -7.96
N TYR A 134 -5.81 -8.13 -8.38
CA TYR A 134 -5.18 -8.99 -9.38
C TYR A 134 -4.90 -10.42 -8.89
N LEU A 135 -5.25 -10.74 -7.64
CA LEU A 135 -5.19 -12.08 -7.07
C LEU A 135 -6.43 -12.93 -7.34
N GLY A 136 -7.45 -12.36 -8.00
CA GLY A 136 -8.64 -13.10 -8.40
C GLY A 136 -8.30 -14.28 -9.31
N ASP A 137 -9.20 -15.25 -9.34
CA ASP A 137 -9.04 -16.64 -9.77
C ASP A 137 -8.86 -16.83 -11.30
N GLY A 138 -8.19 -15.90 -11.98
CA GLY A 138 -7.99 -15.92 -13.43
C GLY A 138 -9.04 -15.15 -14.23
N SER A 139 -9.85 -14.32 -13.58
CA SER A 139 -10.84 -13.46 -14.26
C SER A 139 -10.24 -12.28 -15.01
N ILE A 140 -8.96 -11.97 -14.79
CA ILE A 140 -8.25 -10.89 -15.50
C ILE A 140 -7.56 -11.50 -16.71
N THR A 141 -8.06 -11.16 -17.90
CA THR A 141 -7.49 -11.64 -19.15
C THR A 141 -6.19 -10.88 -19.48
N PRO A 142 -5.29 -11.43 -20.31
CA PRO A 142 -4.16 -10.68 -20.85
C PRO A 142 -4.58 -9.36 -21.51
N TYR A 143 -5.77 -9.32 -22.10
CA TYR A 143 -6.38 -8.13 -22.67
C TYR A 143 -6.69 -7.07 -21.60
N ASP A 144 -7.25 -7.44 -20.45
CA ASP A 144 -7.52 -6.50 -19.36
C ASP A 144 -6.25 -5.91 -18.77
N VAL A 145 -5.20 -6.74 -18.63
CA VAL A 145 -3.87 -6.27 -18.20
C VAL A 145 -3.28 -5.29 -19.22
N PHE A 146 -3.37 -5.63 -20.51
CA PHE A 146 -2.92 -4.78 -21.60
C PHE A 146 -3.66 -3.43 -21.62
N MET A 147 -4.99 -3.44 -21.51
CA MET A 147 -5.79 -2.22 -21.46
C MET A 147 -5.50 -1.38 -20.23
N LYS A 148 -5.34 -2.00 -19.05
CA LYS A 148 -4.94 -1.27 -17.83
C LYS A 148 -3.56 -0.63 -17.99
N MET A 149 -2.61 -1.33 -18.60
CA MET A 149 -1.29 -0.78 -18.88
C MET A 149 -1.37 0.41 -19.83
N LEU A 150 -2.17 0.31 -20.89
CA LEU A 150 -2.39 1.44 -21.80
C LEU A 150 -3.03 2.65 -21.10
N VAL A 151 -4.02 2.43 -20.23
CA VAL A 151 -4.65 3.51 -19.46
C VAL A 151 -3.68 4.12 -18.45
N GLU A 152 -2.84 3.32 -17.77
CA GLU A 152 -1.88 3.85 -16.81
C GLU A 152 -0.76 4.68 -17.49
N TYR A 153 -0.27 4.21 -18.64
CA TYR A 153 0.80 4.90 -19.37
C TYR A 153 0.30 6.05 -20.24
N PHE A 154 -0.88 5.90 -20.86
CA PHE A 154 -1.40 6.81 -21.87
C PHE A 154 -2.76 7.40 -21.53
N GLY A 155 -3.43 7.00 -20.46
CA GLY A 155 -4.75 7.54 -20.09
C GLY A 155 -4.71 9.04 -19.84
N ASP A 156 -3.68 9.49 -19.12
CA ASP A 156 -3.40 10.92 -18.99
C ASP A 156 -3.10 11.57 -20.36
N ALA A 157 -2.57 10.84 -21.36
CA ALA A 157 -2.26 11.34 -22.72
C ALA A 157 -3.47 11.80 -23.49
N ILE A 158 -4.56 11.08 -23.31
CA ILE A 158 -5.80 11.31 -24.04
C ILE A 158 -6.49 12.56 -23.50
N ILE A 159 -6.36 12.84 -22.20
CA ILE A 159 -6.83 14.08 -21.56
C ILE A 159 -5.93 15.28 -21.95
N ARG A 160 -4.65 15.03 -22.28
CA ARG A 160 -3.60 16.03 -22.57
C ARG A 160 -3.71 16.72 -23.94
N GLY A 161 -4.70 16.40 -24.79
CA GLY A 161 -4.83 16.90 -26.16
C GLY A 161 -4.90 18.43 -26.32
N ASP A 162 -5.24 19.17 -25.27
CA ASP A 162 -5.32 20.65 -25.29
C ASP A 162 -4.03 21.36 -24.87
N VAL A 163 -3.07 20.63 -24.33
CA VAL A 163 -1.88 21.20 -23.68
C VAL A 163 -0.83 21.65 -24.70
N GLY A 164 -0.77 20.99 -25.85
CA GLY A 164 0.27 21.17 -26.86
C GLY A 164 -0.03 22.20 -27.96
N LYS A 165 -1.20 22.86 -27.93
CA LYS A 165 -1.55 23.86 -28.97
C LYS A 165 -1.14 25.28 -28.60
N ASN A 166 -1.10 25.60 -27.32
CA ASN A 166 -0.84 26.96 -26.87
C ASN A 166 0.66 27.15 -26.64
N TYR A 167 1.14 28.38 -26.86
CA TYR A 167 2.52 28.86 -26.58
C TYR A 167 3.59 28.69 -27.66
N LEU A 168 3.24 28.63 -28.95
CA LEU A 168 4.26 28.75 -30.02
C LEU A 168 4.83 30.18 -30.12
N PRO A 169 6.14 30.35 -30.38
CA PRO A 169 6.69 31.63 -30.78
C PRO A 169 6.13 32.08 -32.14
N GLU A 170 6.02 33.39 -32.38
CA GLU A 170 5.59 33.93 -33.67
C GLU A 170 6.51 33.45 -34.80
N GLY A 171 5.92 33.08 -35.94
CA GLY A 171 6.65 32.55 -37.09
C GLY A 171 7.00 31.05 -37.04
N TYR A 172 6.64 30.33 -35.97
CA TYR A 172 6.91 28.89 -35.85
C TYR A 172 5.69 28.02 -36.13
N THR A 173 5.88 26.96 -36.92
CA THR A 173 4.86 25.94 -37.20
C THR A 173 4.71 24.98 -36.02
N ASN A 174 3.47 24.68 -35.62
CA ASN A 174 3.22 23.68 -34.57
C ASN A 174 3.41 22.26 -35.11
N LEU A 175 4.61 21.71 -34.91
CA LEU A 175 4.87 20.33 -35.24
C LEU A 175 4.31 19.41 -34.13
N LYS A 176 3.51 18.41 -34.52
CA LYS A 176 2.82 17.52 -33.59
C LYS A 176 3.76 16.86 -32.58
N TYR A 177 4.91 16.38 -33.03
CA TYR A 177 5.90 15.76 -32.15
C TYR A 177 6.49 16.75 -31.12
N GLN A 178 6.62 18.05 -31.46
CA GLN A 178 7.08 19.08 -30.53
C GLN A 178 6.00 19.39 -29.49
N ALA A 179 4.73 19.43 -29.90
CA ALA A 179 3.61 19.59 -28.99
C ALA A 179 3.52 18.43 -27.99
N ASP A 180 3.72 17.19 -28.47
CA ASP A 180 3.74 15.98 -27.64
C ASP A 180 4.93 16.00 -26.67
N ALA A 181 6.13 16.38 -27.13
CA ALA A 181 7.33 16.52 -26.30
C ALA A 181 7.18 17.61 -25.21
N VAL A 182 6.51 18.72 -25.52
CA VAL A 182 6.18 19.76 -24.53
C VAL A 182 5.23 19.24 -23.45
N ALA A 183 4.21 18.47 -23.84
CA ALA A 183 3.26 17.90 -22.89
C ALA A 183 3.95 16.89 -21.95
N ASP A 184 4.75 15.96 -22.50
CA ASP A 184 5.47 14.95 -21.71
C ASP A 184 6.53 15.58 -20.79
N GLY A 185 7.38 16.47 -21.34
CA GLY A 185 8.43 17.14 -20.59
C GLY A 185 7.90 17.99 -19.43
N PHE A 186 6.81 18.73 -19.66
CA PHE A 186 6.16 19.49 -18.58
C PHE A 186 5.63 18.59 -17.46
N GLN A 187 5.05 17.43 -17.79
CA GLN A 187 4.52 16.54 -16.77
C GLN A 187 5.65 15.88 -15.96
N ARG A 188 6.73 15.44 -16.61
CA ARG A 188 7.91 14.91 -15.91
C ARG A 188 8.52 15.97 -15.00
N LEU A 189 8.59 17.22 -15.45
CA LEU A 189 8.99 18.35 -14.63
C LEU A 189 8.11 18.48 -13.37
N MET A 190 6.77 18.46 -13.52
CA MET A 190 5.85 18.56 -12.38
C MET A 190 5.90 17.34 -11.44
N LYS A 191 6.09 16.13 -11.98
CA LYS A 191 6.05 14.87 -11.22
C LYS A 191 7.38 14.56 -10.51
N HIS A 192 8.50 14.88 -11.16
CA HIS A 192 9.84 14.46 -10.73
C HIS A 192 10.77 15.64 -10.46
N ASN A 193 10.26 16.88 -10.50
CA ASN A 193 11.04 18.11 -10.31
C ASN A 193 12.19 18.28 -11.31
N GLY A 194 12.11 17.62 -12.48
CA GLY A 194 13.13 17.67 -13.52
C GLY A 194 12.94 16.59 -14.59
N PHE A 195 13.58 16.77 -15.74
CA PHE A 195 13.68 15.78 -16.82
C PHE A 195 14.84 16.12 -17.77
N ILE A 196 15.21 15.19 -18.65
CA ILE A 196 16.23 15.38 -19.70
C ILE A 196 15.55 15.25 -21.07
N LEU A 197 15.83 16.18 -21.99
CA LEU A 197 15.39 16.13 -23.39
C LEU A 197 16.56 15.72 -24.29
N ALA A 198 16.58 14.46 -24.74
CA ALA A 198 17.69 13.85 -25.46
C ALA A 198 17.36 13.48 -26.93
N ASP A 199 16.67 14.36 -27.65
CA ASP A 199 16.32 14.16 -29.07
C ASP A 199 17.54 14.27 -30.01
N VAL A 200 17.43 13.77 -31.25
CA VAL A 200 18.46 13.96 -32.29
C VAL A 200 18.61 15.45 -32.69
N VAL A 201 19.74 15.80 -33.32
CA VAL A 201 20.05 17.18 -33.74
C VAL A 201 19.00 17.68 -34.75
N GLY A 202 18.54 18.93 -34.60
CA GLY A 202 17.60 19.57 -35.53
C GLY A 202 16.11 19.45 -35.20
N LEU A 203 15.71 18.70 -34.16
CA LEU A 203 14.29 18.51 -33.81
C LEU A 203 13.65 19.67 -33.00
N GLY A 204 14.36 20.77 -32.80
CA GLY A 204 13.79 21.95 -32.13
C GLY A 204 13.76 21.85 -30.61
N LYS A 205 14.76 21.21 -29.98
CA LYS A 205 14.93 21.13 -28.51
C LYS A 205 14.77 22.48 -27.81
N THR A 206 15.31 23.56 -28.40
CA THR A 206 15.14 24.93 -27.89
C THR A 206 13.68 25.35 -27.87
N VAL A 207 12.95 25.11 -28.97
CA VAL A 207 11.51 25.45 -29.08
C VAL A 207 10.70 24.67 -28.04
N ILE A 208 10.99 23.37 -27.87
CA ILE A 208 10.35 22.52 -26.85
C ILE A 208 10.63 23.06 -25.44
N ALA A 209 11.89 23.35 -25.12
CA ALA A 209 12.29 23.87 -23.81
C ALA A 209 11.62 25.22 -23.49
N THR A 210 11.63 26.18 -24.43
CA THR A 210 11.00 27.50 -24.24
C THR A 210 9.50 27.38 -24.01
N ARG A 211 8.82 26.47 -24.73
CA ARG A 211 7.38 26.20 -24.55
C ARG A 211 7.08 25.62 -23.16
N ILE A 212 7.92 24.71 -22.66
CA ILE A 212 7.78 24.14 -21.30
C ILE A 212 7.99 25.22 -20.23
N ILE A 213 9.04 26.05 -20.36
CA ILE A 213 9.34 27.14 -19.43
C ILE A 213 8.20 28.15 -19.37
N LYS A 214 7.70 28.60 -20.54
CA LYS A 214 6.59 29.56 -20.62
C LYS A 214 5.33 29.01 -19.96
N LYS A 215 5.03 27.74 -20.20
CA LYS A 215 3.91 27.05 -19.56
C LYS A 215 4.08 26.96 -18.04
N TYR A 216 5.27 26.59 -17.56
CA TYR A 216 5.59 26.53 -16.13
C TYR A 216 5.45 27.90 -15.45
N GLY A 217 5.90 28.96 -16.12
CA GLY A 217 5.70 30.35 -15.72
C GLY A 217 4.23 30.66 -15.47
N ILE A 218 3.36 30.40 -16.45
CA ILE A 218 1.94 30.71 -16.37
C ILE A 218 1.26 29.88 -15.26
N THR A 219 1.48 28.56 -15.25
CA THR A 219 0.81 27.67 -14.30
C THR A 219 1.17 27.95 -12.83
N ASN A 220 2.43 28.33 -12.54
CA ASN A 220 2.90 28.46 -11.16
C ASN A 220 3.04 29.91 -10.66
N PHE A 221 3.09 30.90 -11.55
CA PHE A 221 3.31 32.30 -11.15
C PHE A 221 2.16 33.26 -11.51
N PHE A 222 1.23 32.87 -12.41
CA PHE A 222 0.17 33.76 -12.89
C PHE A 222 -1.26 33.24 -12.66
N VAL A 223 -1.43 32.11 -11.97
CA VAL A 223 -2.76 31.54 -11.64
C VAL A 223 -2.98 31.50 -10.11
N SER A 224 -2.26 32.33 -9.35
CA SER A 224 -2.52 32.57 -7.92
C SER A 224 -3.48 33.73 -7.70
#